data_AF-A7SPD4-F1
#
_entry.id   AF-A7SPD4-F1
#
_cell.length_a   1.000
_cell.length_b   1.000
_cell.length_c   1.000
_cell.angle_alpha   90.00
_cell.angle_beta   90.00
_cell.angle_gamma   90.00
#
_symmetry.space_group_name_H-M   'P 1'
#
loop_
_entity.id
_entity.type
_entity.pdbx_description
1 polymer ?
#
loop_
_entity_poly.entity_id
_entity_poly.type
_entity_poly.pdbx_seq_one_letter_code
_entity_poly.pdbx_strand_id
1 'polypeptide(L)'
;PLGMEDGSIPDSSITASSFRGHPPYNGRLNNQAVGHIGAWAAEKAQKGEFLQVDLSQVTWVTHVATQGRPEMTSANKTMWATEYTIEYSLTGDQWQSYQDENGVIKTFPGNSDRNTVVKNEFSPVIQARYVRIVVQAWYTNIVMRAELYGCILTVCSNITHPLGMEDGSIPDSSITASSFRGHPPYNGRLNNQAVGHIGAWAAEKAQKGEFLQVDLSQVTWVTHVATQGRPEMTSANKTMWATEYTIEYSLTGDQWQSYQDENGVIKVRTRTFPGNSDRNTVVKNEFSPVIQARYVRIVVQAWYTNIVMRAELYGCEG
;
A
#
# COMPACT_ATOMS: atom_id res chain seq x y z
N PRO A 1 -5.31 -10.87 5.32
CA PRO A 1 -4.80 -12.20 4.89
C PRO A 1 -4.90 -12.28 3.37
N LEU A 2 -3.91 -12.86 2.70
CA LEU A 2 -3.90 -12.97 1.24
C LEU A 2 -4.42 -14.32 0.75
N GLY A 3 -4.61 -15.28 1.66
CA GLY A 3 -5.40 -16.48 1.39
C GLY A 3 -4.65 -17.80 1.55
N MET A 4 -3.54 -17.81 2.29
CA MET A 4 -2.88 -19.06 2.65
C MET A 4 -3.78 -19.88 3.59
N GLU A 5 -4.27 -19.28 4.67
CA GLU A 5 -5.08 -19.96 5.69
C GLU A 5 -6.47 -20.38 5.18
N ASP A 6 -7.15 -19.51 4.43
CA ASP A 6 -8.53 -19.74 3.99
C ASP A 6 -8.65 -20.54 2.67
N GLY A 7 -7.52 -20.81 2.01
CA GLY A 7 -7.48 -21.59 0.77
C GLY A 7 -7.73 -20.79 -0.51
N SER A 8 -7.91 -19.47 -0.43
CA SER A 8 -8.07 -18.61 -1.62
C SER A 8 -6.81 -18.60 -2.50
N ILE A 9 -5.62 -18.77 -1.90
CA ILE A 9 -4.40 -19.10 -2.63
C ILE A 9 -4.42 -20.62 -2.89
N PRO A 10 -4.43 -21.09 -4.15
CA PRO A 10 -4.50 -22.52 -4.45
C PRO A 10 -3.19 -23.25 -4.14
N ASP A 11 -3.24 -24.56 -3.90
CA ASP A 11 -2.07 -25.37 -3.57
C ASP A 11 -0.95 -25.27 -4.62
N SER A 12 -1.31 -25.14 -5.89
CA SER A 12 -0.37 -24.97 -7.01
C SER A 12 0.45 -23.68 -6.94
N SER A 13 -0.04 -22.68 -6.20
CA SER A 13 0.65 -21.41 -5.98
C SER A 13 1.65 -21.46 -4.83
N ILE A 14 1.75 -22.58 -4.12
CA ILE A 14 2.64 -22.74 -2.96
C ILE A 14 3.71 -23.77 -3.31
N THR A 15 4.94 -23.32 -3.44
CA THR A 15 6.11 -24.16 -3.77
C THR A 15 7.21 -24.00 -2.73
N ALA A 16 8.28 -24.80 -2.81
CA ALA A 16 9.42 -24.67 -1.91
C ALA A 16 10.71 -25.07 -2.63
N SER A 17 11.84 -24.71 -2.04
CA SER A 17 13.17 -25.18 -2.46
C SER A 17 13.29 -26.71 -2.43
N SER A 18 12.74 -27.34 -1.40
CA SER A 18 12.71 -28.80 -1.24
C SER A 18 11.60 -29.22 -0.26
N PHE A 19 11.21 -30.49 -0.30
CA PHE A 19 10.37 -31.09 0.74
C PHE A 19 10.44 -32.62 0.69
N ARG A 20 10.17 -33.28 1.83
CA ARG A 20 10.02 -34.74 1.89
C ARG A 20 8.81 -35.14 2.72
N GLY A 21 7.73 -35.60 2.07
CA GLY A 21 6.50 -36.04 2.73
C GLY A 21 5.67 -34.94 3.41
N HIS A 22 6.16 -33.69 3.40
CA HIS A 22 5.55 -32.51 3.99
C HIS A 22 5.51 -31.39 2.94
N PRO A 23 4.59 -31.50 1.96
CA PRO A 23 4.62 -30.64 0.79
C PRO A 23 4.32 -29.17 1.13
N PRO A 24 4.72 -28.24 0.25
CA PRO A 24 4.70 -26.79 0.53
C PRO A 24 3.30 -26.26 0.84
N TYR A 25 2.27 -26.75 0.15
CA TYR A 25 0.88 -26.33 0.36
C TYR A 25 0.31 -26.66 1.74
N ASN A 26 0.97 -27.52 2.54
CA ASN A 26 0.61 -27.71 3.94
C ASN A 26 1.15 -26.60 4.85
N GLY A 27 2.06 -25.76 4.35
CA GLY A 27 2.62 -24.61 5.06
C GLY A 27 1.67 -23.43 5.20
N ARG A 28 0.35 -23.68 5.26
CA ARG A 28 -0.68 -22.67 5.51
C ARG A 28 -0.78 -22.40 7.02
N LEU A 29 -0.95 -21.14 7.42
CA LEU A 29 -1.16 -20.77 8.82
C LEU A 29 -2.34 -21.54 9.41
N ASN A 30 -2.26 -21.90 10.69
CA ASN A 30 -3.28 -22.65 11.44
C ASN A 30 -3.70 -24.01 10.85
N ASN A 31 -3.04 -24.48 9.79
CA ASN A 31 -3.28 -25.81 9.24
C ASN A 31 -3.06 -26.89 10.32
N GLN A 32 -3.97 -27.86 10.35
CA GLN A 32 -3.99 -28.93 11.35
C GLN A 32 -3.33 -30.18 10.81
N ALA A 33 -2.79 -31.01 11.70
CA ALA A 33 -2.20 -32.28 11.30
C ALA A 33 -3.27 -33.30 10.92
N VAL A 34 -3.24 -33.81 9.67
CA VAL A 34 -3.90 -35.05 9.28
C VAL A 34 -2.85 -36.16 9.34
N GLY A 35 -2.83 -36.91 10.44
CA GLY A 35 -1.76 -37.87 10.74
C GLY A 35 -0.45 -37.16 11.12
N HIS A 36 0.60 -37.29 10.29
CA HIS A 36 1.89 -36.63 10.53
C HIS A 36 2.11 -35.34 9.71
N ILE A 37 1.16 -35.00 8.82
CA ILE A 37 1.30 -33.98 7.79
C ILE A 37 0.39 -32.79 8.15
N GLY A 38 0.96 -31.59 8.26
CA GLY A 38 0.19 -30.36 8.55
C GLY A 38 1.01 -29.07 8.49
N ALA A 39 2.21 -29.14 7.91
CA ALA A 39 3.11 -28.02 7.68
C ALA A 39 4.01 -28.36 6.48
N TRP A 40 4.64 -27.36 5.88
CA TRP A 40 5.77 -27.60 4.99
C TRP A 40 7.00 -27.99 5.82
N ALA A 41 7.76 -28.97 5.38
CA ALA A 41 9.07 -29.27 5.92
C ALA A 41 10.10 -29.42 4.79
N ALA A 42 11.21 -28.71 4.91
CA ALA A 42 12.31 -28.83 3.95
C ALA A 42 12.89 -30.25 3.99
N GLU A 43 13.40 -30.73 2.85
CA GLU A 43 14.08 -32.03 2.78
C GLU A 43 15.40 -31.99 3.55
N LYS A 44 16.09 -30.85 3.49
CA LYS A 44 17.39 -30.62 4.12
C LYS A 44 17.27 -29.55 5.19
N ALA A 45 17.96 -29.75 6.30
CA ALA A 45 18.13 -28.73 7.32
C ALA A 45 19.33 -27.84 6.93
N GLN A 46 19.14 -26.95 5.95
CA GLN A 46 20.18 -26.04 5.47
C GLN A 46 19.66 -24.61 5.36
N LYS A 47 20.57 -23.65 5.59
CA LYS A 47 20.29 -22.22 5.42
C LYS A 47 19.92 -21.95 3.95
N GLY A 48 18.88 -21.17 3.72
CA GLY A 48 18.41 -20.83 2.38
C GLY A 48 17.27 -21.69 1.84
N GLU A 49 16.80 -22.70 2.57
CA GLU A 49 15.53 -23.35 2.25
C GLU A 49 14.39 -22.34 2.35
N PHE A 50 13.46 -22.36 1.39
CA PHE A 50 12.40 -21.38 1.30
C PHE A 50 11.04 -22.01 1.02
N LEU A 51 10.01 -21.38 1.59
CA LEU A 51 8.63 -21.51 1.15
C LEU A 51 8.32 -20.35 0.20
N GLN A 52 7.80 -20.64 -0.98
CA GLN A 52 7.47 -19.67 -2.01
C GLN A 52 5.97 -19.62 -2.25
N VAL A 53 5.42 -18.42 -2.38
CA VAL A 53 4.00 -18.16 -2.66
C VAL A 53 3.88 -17.30 -3.91
N ASP A 54 3.12 -17.76 -4.91
CA ASP A 54 2.63 -16.97 -6.06
C ASP A 54 1.25 -16.39 -5.71
N LEU A 55 1.21 -15.07 -5.53
CA LEU A 55 -0.02 -14.31 -5.22
C LEU A 55 -0.94 -14.13 -6.43
N SER A 56 -0.61 -14.76 -7.58
CA SER A 56 -1.29 -14.71 -8.90
C SER A 56 -1.22 -13.36 -9.62
N GLN A 57 -1.16 -12.28 -8.85
CA GLN A 57 -1.10 -10.91 -9.33
C GLN A 57 -0.23 -10.08 -8.39
N VAL A 58 0.25 -8.95 -8.91
CA VAL A 58 1.07 -8.04 -8.13
C VAL A 58 0.24 -7.48 -6.97
N THR A 59 0.81 -7.52 -5.78
CA THR A 59 0.14 -7.30 -4.50
C THR A 59 1.06 -6.49 -3.60
N TRP A 60 0.50 -5.57 -2.81
CA TRP A 60 1.21 -4.98 -1.69
C TRP A 60 1.23 -5.96 -0.55
N VAL A 61 2.41 -6.42 -0.17
CA VAL A 61 2.57 -7.32 0.97
C VAL A 61 3.09 -6.49 2.14
N THR A 62 2.35 -6.53 3.24
CA THR A 62 2.56 -5.69 4.41
C THR A 62 3.07 -6.48 5.61
N HIS A 63 2.72 -7.76 5.71
CA HIS A 63 3.14 -8.60 6.82
C HIS A 63 3.34 -10.05 6.40
N VAL A 64 4.10 -10.76 7.22
CA VAL A 64 4.16 -12.22 7.24
C VAL A 64 3.84 -12.71 8.65
N ALA A 65 3.02 -13.76 8.75
CA ALA A 65 2.81 -14.50 9.97
C ALA A 65 3.39 -15.91 9.82
N THR A 66 4.08 -16.41 10.85
CA THR A 66 4.64 -17.76 10.85
C THR A 66 4.25 -18.55 12.09
N GLN A 67 4.19 -19.87 11.94
CA GLN A 67 3.99 -20.89 12.97
C GLN A 67 4.91 -22.08 12.70
N GLY A 68 5.23 -22.84 13.75
CA GLY A 68 5.92 -24.11 13.65
C GLY A 68 5.02 -25.28 13.24
N ARG A 69 5.54 -26.48 13.46
CA ARG A 69 4.82 -27.74 13.20
C ARG A 69 3.58 -27.86 14.10
N PRO A 70 2.37 -28.14 13.57
CA PRO A 70 1.20 -28.37 14.42
C PRO A 70 1.40 -29.56 15.36
N GLU A 71 0.63 -29.57 16.44
CA GLU A 71 0.57 -30.72 17.34
C GLU A 71 0.09 -31.97 16.60
N MET A 72 0.72 -33.11 16.87
CA MET A 72 0.39 -34.40 16.23
C MET A 72 -0.05 -35.42 17.27
N THR A 73 -0.91 -36.33 16.86
CA THR A 73 -1.47 -37.39 17.72
C THR A 73 -0.51 -38.55 17.96
N SER A 74 0.52 -38.74 17.13
CA SER A 74 1.32 -39.98 17.08
C SER A 74 2.83 -39.80 17.29
N ALA A 75 3.35 -38.58 17.33
CA ALA A 75 4.75 -38.30 17.70
C ALA A 75 4.95 -36.84 18.11
N ASN A 76 5.40 -36.55 19.33
CA ASN A 76 5.56 -35.18 19.82
C ASN A 76 6.91 -34.55 19.41
N LYS A 77 7.20 -34.47 18.10
CA LYS A 77 8.42 -33.80 17.61
C LYS A 77 8.13 -32.32 17.32
N THR A 78 8.73 -31.44 18.11
CA THR A 78 8.62 -29.98 18.01
C THR A 78 9.68 -29.42 17.05
N MET A 79 9.26 -28.70 16.01
CA MET A 79 10.13 -28.16 14.95
C MET A 79 9.57 -26.82 14.45
N TRP A 80 10.43 -25.85 14.18
CA TRP A 80 10.05 -24.54 13.64
C TRP A 80 11.26 -23.75 13.11
N ALA A 81 11.02 -22.79 12.22
CA ALA A 81 11.99 -21.76 11.87
C ALA A 81 12.09 -20.71 12.98
N THR A 82 13.31 -20.34 13.37
CA THR A 82 13.58 -19.34 14.43
C THR A 82 13.98 -17.98 13.85
N GLU A 83 14.50 -17.95 12.62
CA GLU A 83 14.86 -16.73 11.90
C GLU A 83 14.68 -16.94 10.40
N TYR A 84 14.26 -15.88 9.68
CA TYR A 84 14.13 -15.90 8.22
C TYR A 84 14.37 -14.51 7.61
N THR A 85 14.69 -14.47 6.33
CA THR A 85 14.66 -13.26 5.49
C THR A 85 13.53 -13.38 4.47
N ILE A 86 13.18 -12.28 3.82
CA ILE A 86 12.18 -12.26 2.75
C ILE A 86 12.89 -11.96 1.42
N GLU A 87 12.58 -12.74 0.39
CA GLU A 87 12.86 -12.36 -1.00
C GLU A 87 11.54 -12.17 -1.74
N TYR A 88 11.50 -11.25 -2.69
CA TYR A 88 10.30 -10.97 -3.46
C TYR A 88 10.61 -10.70 -4.93
N SER A 89 9.62 -10.92 -5.79
CA SER A 89 9.72 -10.74 -7.22
C SER A 89 8.37 -10.37 -7.84
N LEU A 90 8.40 -9.58 -8.91
CA LEU A 90 7.24 -9.30 -9.75
C LEU A 90 7.04 -10.37 -10.83
N THR A 91 8.12 -11.01 -11.26
CA THR A 91 8.19 -11.87 -12.47
C THR A 91 8.52 -13.32 -12.16
N GLY A 92 9.10 -13.61 -10.99
CA GLY A 92 9.45 -14.96 -10.53
C GLY A 92 10.87 -15.42 -10.89
N ASP A 93 11.58 -14.67 -11.74
CA ASP A 93 12.95 -14.94 -12.17
C ASP A 93 13.97 -13.95 -11.58
N GLN A 94 13.59 -12.67 -11.41
CA GLN A 94 14.41 -11.63 -10.79
C GLN A 94 13.99 -11.40 -9.35
N TRP A 95 14.86 -11.75 -8.41
CA TRP A 95 14.56 -11.70 -6.97
C TRP A 95 15.30 -10.55 -6.29
N GLN A 96 14.59 -9.88 -5.36
CA GLN A 96 15.14 -8.85 -4.49
C GLN A 96 15.05 -9.32 -3.03
N SER A 97 16.09 -9.07 -2.23
CA SER A 97 16.03 -9.30 -0.79
C SER A 97 15.37 -8.10 -0.11
N TYR A 98 14.51 -8.37 0.87
CA TYR A 98 13.91 -7.33 1.69
C TYR A 98 14.96 -6.64 2.57
N GLN A 99 14.96 -5.31 2.54
CA GLN A 99 15.89 -4.45 3.25
C GLN A 99 15.14 -3.50 4.19
N ASP A 100 15.77 -3.13 5.30
CA ASP A 100 15.27 -2.07 6.16
C ASP A 100 15.49 -0.67 5.55
N GLU A 101 15.07 0.37 6.28
CA GLU A 101 15.19 1.77 5.85
C GLU A 101 16.64 2.23 5.57
N ASN A 102 17.64 1.49 6.05
CA ASN A 102 19.06 1.76 5.81
C ASN A 102 19.66 0.92 4.67
N GLY A 103 18.84 0.13 3.96
CA GLY A 103 19.29 -0.75 2.87
C GLY A 103 19.97 -2.04 3.36
N VAL A 104 19.84 -2.39 4.64
CA VAL A 104 20.41 -3.64 5.18
C VAL A 104 19.38 -4.76 5.07
N ILE A 105 19.80 -5.94 4.60
CA ILE A 105 18.92 -7.12 4.52
C ILE A 105 18.34 -7.41 5.92
N LYS A 106 17.02 -7.39 6.02
CA LYS A 106 16.33 -7.57 7.30
C LYS A 106 16.15 -9.06 7.60
N THR A 107 16.75 -9.50 8.70
CA THR A 107 16.43 -10.79 9.33
C THR A 107 15.28 -10.61 10.31
N PHE A 108 14.21 -11.37 10.12
CA PHE A 108 13.05 -11.37 11.00
C PHE A 108 13.15 -12.48 12.05
N PRO A 109 12.74 -12.19 13.30
CA PRO A 109 12.55 -13.23 14.29
C PRO A 109 11.37 -14.13 13.89
N GLY A 110 11.61 -15.44 13.91
CA GLY A 110 10.60 -16.46 13.69
C GLY A 110 9.99 -16.95 15.00
N ASN A 111 9.67 -18.23 15.07
CA ASN A 111 8.94 -18.82 16.18
C ASN A 111 9.86 -19.29 17.32
N SER A 112 9.34 -19.25 18.55
CA SER A 112 9.94 -19.84 19.76
C SER A 112 9.24 -21.13 20.21
N ASP A 113 8.09 -21.43 19.62
CA ASP A 113 7.31 -22.64 19.85
C ASP A 113 6.57 -23.08 18.56
N ARG A 114 5.75 -24.11 18.68
CA ARG A 114 5.01 -24.70 17.54
C ARG A 114 3.75 -23.96 17.10
N ASN A 115 3.08 -23.25 18.00
CA ASN A 115 1.67 -22.85 17.85
C ASN A 115 1.44 -21.34 17.94
N THR A 116 2.29 -20.59 18.65
CA THR A 116 2.19 -19.14 18.73
C THR A 116 2.45 -18.54 17.36
N VAL A 117 1.48 -17.77 16.87
CA VAL A 117 1.62 -17.01 15.63
C VAL A 117 2.56 -15.84 15.88
N VAL A 118 3.67 -15.79 15.16
CA VAL A 118 4.58 -14.64 15.17
C VAL A 118 4.31 -13.82 13.91
N LYS A 119 3.92 -12.56 14.09
CA LYS A 119 3.66 -11.61 12.99
C LYS A 119 4.81 -10.61 12.91
N ASN A 120 5.32 -10.39 11.71
CA ASN A 120 6.31 -9.36 11.42
C ASN A 120 5.77 -8.44 10.31
N GLU A 121 5.89 -7.14 10.54
CA GLU A 121 5.48 -6.09 9.58
C GLU A 121 6.64 -5.72 8.67
N PHE A 122 6.32 -5.31 7.45
CA PHE A 122 7.27 -4.77 6.49
C PHE A 122 7.17 -3.23 6.49
N SER A 123 8.24 -2.57 6.96
CA SER A 123 8.47 -1.14 6.81
C SER A 123 9.85 -0.92 6.18
N PRO A 124 9.93 -0.60 4.88
CA PRO A 124 8.82 -0.28 3.96
C PRO A 124 7.99 -1.51 3.55
N VAL A 125 6.77 -1.29 3.07
CA VAL A 125 5.94 -2.33 2.43
C VAL A 125 6.51 -2.74 1.08
N ILE A 126 6.25 -3.98 0.63
CA ILE A 126 6.79 -4.49 -0.65
C ILE A 126 5.68 -4.68 -1.69
N GLN A 127 6.03 -4.48 -2.96
CA GLN A 127 5.20 -4.84 -4.10
C GLN A 127 5.73 -6.14 -4.70
N ALA A 128 4.91 -7.20 -4.69
CA ALA A 128 5.35 -8.53 -5.11
C ALA A 128 4.21 -9.32 -5.74
N ARG A 129 4.53 -10.17 -6.72
CA ARG A 129 3.68 -11.30 -7.11
C ARG A 129 4.17 -12.58 -6.43
N TYR A 130 5.48 -12.75 -6.34
CA TYR A 130 6.12 -13.90 -5.73
C TYR A 130 6.83 -13.48 -4.45
N VAL A 131 6.61 -14.23 -3.37
CA VAL A 131 7.28 -14.02 -2.09
C VAL A 131 7.93 -15.32 -1.64
N ARG A 132 9.18 -15.25 -1.17
CA ARG A 132 9.89 -16.34 -0.52
C ARG A 132 10.16 -15.99 0.94
N ILE A 133 9.81 -16.92 1.82
CA ILE A 133 10.23 -16.89 3.22
C ILE A 133 11.47 -17.79 3.33
N VAL A 134 12.65 -17.18 3.39
CA VAL A 134 13.95 -17.87 3.29
C VAL A 134 14.52 -18.10 4.68
N VAL A 135 14.54 -19.36 5.11
CA VAL A 135 14.90 -19.74 6.47
C VAL A 135 16.40 -19.57 6.71
N GLN A 136 16.73 -18.84 7.79
CA GLN A 136 18.11 -18.57 8.20
C GLN A 136 18.55 -19.43 9.38
N ALA A 137 17.64 -19.72 10.31
CA ALA A 137 17.87 -20.57 11.48
C ALA A 137 16.59 -21.32 11.88
N TRP A 138 16.75 -22.45 12.59
CA TRP A 138 15.64 -23.32 12.97
C TRP A 138 15.91 -24.08 14.27
N TYR A 139 14.84 -24.55 14.90
CA TYR A 139 14.89 -25.48 16.02
C TYR A 139 14.54 -26.90 15.54
N THR A 140 15.45 -27.85 15.78
CA THR A 140 15.36 -29.27 15.38
C THR A 140 15.35 -29.53 13.86
N ASN A 141 14.41 -28.94 13.11
CA ASN A 141 14.36 -29.01 11.65
C ASN A 141 13.57 -27.82 11.06
N ILE A 142 13.69 -27.57 9.77
CA ILE A 142 12.96 -26.51 9.06
C ILE A 142 11.53 -26.96 8.79
N VAL A 143 10.60 -26.41 9.56
CA VAL A 143 9.16 -26.62 9.41
C VAL A 143 8.46 -25.28 9.55
N MET A 144 7.48 -25.00 8.68
CA MET A 144 6.78 -23.72 8.72
C MET A 144 5.33 -23.86 8.25
N ARG A 145 4.47 -23.10 8.92
CA ARG A 145 3.15 -22.66 8.48
C ARG A 145 3.17 -21.14 8.39
N ALA A 146 2.59 -20.55 7.36
CA ALA A 146 2.66 -19.12 7.12
C ALA A 146 1.38 -18.55 6.49
N GLU A 147 1.19 -17.24 6.69
CA GLU A 147 0.21 -16.40 6.01
C GLU A 147 0.88 -15.09 5.61
N LEU A 148 0.51 -14.58 4.43
CA LEU A 148 0.92 -13.26 3.98
C LEU A 148 -0.27 -12.30 4.11
N TYR A 149 0.00 -11.04 4.44
CA TYR A 149 -1.02 -10.00 4.57
C TYR A 149 -0.70 -8.88 3.61
N GLY A 150 -1.74 -8.22 3.10
CA GLY A 150 -1.58 -7.24 2.04
C GLY A 150 -2.88 -6.85 1.36
N CYS A 151 -2.76 -6.05 0.30
CA CYS A 151 -3.84 -5.72 -0.63
C CYS A 151 -3.41 -6.04 -2.07
N ILE A 152 -4.27 -6.75 -2.79
CA ILE A 152 -4.13 -7.00 -4.22
C ILE A 152 -4.20 -5.66 -4.98
N LEU A 153 -3.28 -5.42 -5.91
CA LEU A 153 -3.26 -4.15 -6.66
C LEU A 153 -4.51 -3.92 -7.51
N THR A 154 -5.11 -4.93 -8.15
CA THR A 154 -6.33 -4.75 -8.96
C THR A 154 -7.58 -4.50 -8.12
N VAL A 155 -7.59 -4.94 -6.86
CA VAL A 155 -8.64 -4.60 -5.90
C VAL A 155 -8.40 -3.16 -5.44
N CYS A 156 -7.19 -2.82 -5.02
CA CYS A 156 -6.85 -1.45 -4.61
C CYS A 156 -6.93 -0.42 -5.77
N SER A 157 -6.53 -0.74 -7.01
CA SER A 157 -6.55 0.18 -8.16
C SER A 157 -7.93 0.34 -8.82
N ASN A 158 -8.88 -0.56 -8.57
CA ASN A 158 -10.28 -0.34 -8.94
C ASN A 158 -11.12 0.20 -7.78
N ILE A 159 -10.54 0.34 -6.58
CA ILE A 159 -11.19 1.06 -5.48
C ILE A 159 -11.22 2.54 -5.84
N THR A 160 -12.38 2.91 -6.36
CA THR A 160 -12.80 4.29 -6.57
C THR A 160 -13.76 4.73 -5.47
N HIS A 161 -13.58 4.19 -4.26
CA HIS A 161 -14.34 4.60 -3.09
C HIS A 161 -13.83 5.98 -2.63
N PRO A 162 -14.69 7.01 -2.56
CA PRO A 162 -14.29 8.33 -2.10
C PRO A 162 -13.88 8.25 -0.62
N LEU A 163 -12.81 8.93 -0.24
CA LEU A 163 -12.29 8.93 1.13
C LEU A 163 -12.97 9.98 2.02
N GLY A 164 -13.81 10.83 1.43
CA GLY A 164 -14.77 11.64 2.16
C GLY A 164 -14.59 13.15 2.05
N MET A 165 -13.89 13.61 1.00
CA MET A 165 -13.86 15.05 0.72
C MET A 165 -15.25 15.53 0.30
N GLU A 166 -15.89 14.89 -0.67
CA GLU A 166 -17.19 15.32 -1.22
C GLU A 166 -18.34 15.16 -0.23
N ASP A 167 -18.41 14.04 0.49
CA ASP A 167 -19.54 13.70 1.37
C ASP A 167 -19.44 14.33 2.78
N GLY A 168 -18.30 14.93 3.12
CA GLY A 168 -18.06 15.56 4.42
C GLY A 168 -17.55 14.63 5.52
N SER A 169 -17.31 13.34 5.23
CA SER A 169 -16.77 12.37 6.19
C SER A 169 -15.36 12.76 6.67
N ILE A 170 -14.55 13.39 5.80
CA ILE A 170 -13.34 14.10 6.22
C ILE A 170 -13.75 15.44 6.81
N PRO A 171 -13.45 15.76 8.07
CA PRO A 171 -13.87 17.02 8.69
C PRO A 171 -13.07 18.22 8.17
N ASP A 172 -13.66 19.43 8.24
CA ASP A 172 -13.02 20.67 7.75
C ASP A 172 -11.64 20.93 8.38
N SER A 173 -11.47 20.55 9.66
CA SER A 173 -10.19 20.68 10.37
C SER A 173 -9.07 19.81 9.80
N SER A 174 -9.41 18.77 9.04
CA SER A 174 -8.45 17.88 8.37
C SER A 174 -8.03 18.39 7.00
N ILE A 175 -8.57 19.52 6.54
CA ILE A 175 -8.25 20.10 5.23
C ILE A 175 -7.55 21.43 5.45
N THR A 176 -6.27 21.47 5.06
CA THR A 176 -5.39 22.65 5.20
C THR A 176 -4.77 23.01 3.85
N ALA A 177 -4.09 24.15 3.76
CA ALA A 177 -3.39 24.55 2.55
C ALA A 177 -2.15 25.37 2.89
N SER A 178 -1.27 25.54 1.90
CA SER A 178 -0.11 26.44 1.98
C SER A 178 -0.53 27.90 2.24
N SER A 179 -1.59 28.36 1.58
CA SER A 179 -2.15 29.70 1.75
C SER A 179 -3.61 29.74 1.28
N PHE A 180 -4.36 30.76 1.73
CA PHE A 180 -5.67 31.09 1.17
C PHE A 180 -6.08 32.52 1.55
N ARG A 181 -6.97 33.13 0.74
CA ARG A 181 -7.59 34.42 1.08
C ARG A 181 -9.09 34.41 0.77
N GLY A 182 -9.92 34.34 1.81
CA GLY A 182 -11.40 34.32 1.68
C GLY A 182 -11.97 33.04 1.05
N HIS A 183 -11.11 32.10 0.64
CA HIS A 183 -11.46 30.84 0.00
C HIS A 183 -10.77 29.68 0.74
N PRO A 184 -11.23 29.34 1.95
CA PRO A 184 -10.52 28.44 2.83
C PRO A 184 -10.42 27.01 2.28
N PRO A 185 -9.44 26.22 2.76
CA PRO A 185 -9.07 24.93 2.16
C PRO A 185 -10.21 23.92 2.16
N TYR A 186 -11.03 23.88 3.21
CA TYR A 186 -12.18 22.98 3.34
C TYR A 186 -13.28 23.20 2.29
N ASN A 187 -13.28 24.33 1.57
CA ASN A 187 -14.16 24.49 0.41
C ASN A 187 -13.65 23.76 -0.84
N GLY A 188 -12.41 23.27 -0.82
CA GLY A 188 -11.78 22.49 -1.90
C GLY A 188 -12.28 21.05 -2.01
N ARG A 189 -13.50 20.76 -1.57
CA ARG A 189 -14.16 19.46 -1.73
C ARG A 189 -14.71 19.31 -3.15
N LEU A 190 -14.60 18.13 -3.74
CA LEU A 190 -15.16 17.84 -5.07
C LEU A 190 -16.66 18.15 -5.10
N ASN A 191 -17.16 18.62 -6.25
CA ASN A 191 -18.57 18.97 -6.48
C ASN A 191 -19.18 20.00 -5.51
N ASN A 192 -18.38 20.61 -4.63
CA ASN A 192 -18.83 21.67 -3.75
C ASN A 192 -19.40 22.83 -4.56
N GLN A 193 -20.54 23.37 -4.11
CA GLN A 193 -21.28 24.40 -4.80
C GLN A 193 -20.92 25.78 -4.25
N ALA A 194 -21.04 26.82 -5.08
CA ALA A 194 -20.79 28.18 -4.64
C ALA A 194 -21.93 28.67 -3.73
N VAL A 195 -21.61 29.05 -2.49
CA VAL A 195 -22.47 29.88 -1.65
C VAL A 195 -21.94 31.31 -1.74
N GLY A 196 -22.58 32.13 -2.59
CA GLY A 196 -22.08 33.48 -2.92
C GLY A 196 -20.88 33.42 -3.87
N HIS A 197 -19.69 33.84 -3.41
CA HIS A 197 -18.44 33.81 -4.20
C HIS A 197 -17.48 32.70 -3.78
N ILE A 198 -17.85 31.89 -2.78
CA ILE A 198 -17.00 30.91 -2.10
C ILE A 198 -17.54 29.50 -2.41
N GLY A 199 -16.68 28.59 -2.90
CA GLY A 199 -17.06 27.19 -3.18
C GLY A 199 -15.90 26.31 -3.64
N ALA A 200 -14.67 26.79 -3.49
CA ALA A 200 -13.43 26.08 -3.78
C ALA A 200 -12.34 26.63 -2.86
N TRP A 201 -11.24 25.88 -2.69
CA TRP A 201 -10.02 26.45 -2.16
C TRP A 201 -9.38 27.35 -3.23
N ALA A 202 -8.87 28.51 -2.81
CA ALA A 202 -8.04 29.35 -3.66
C ALA A 202 -6.79 29.80 -2.89
N ALA A 203 -5.62 29.60 -3.49
CA ALA A 203 -4.37 30.06 -2.91
C ALA A 203 -4.35 31.59 -2.82
N GLU A 204 -3.68 32.13 -1.80
CA GLU A 204 -3.52 33.58 -1.67
C GLU A 204 -2.67 34.15 -2.81
N LYS A 205 -1.65 33.39 -3.21
CA LYS A 205 -0.71 33.75 -4.28
C LYS A 205 -0.79 32.73 -5.40
N ALA A 206 -0.71 33.21 -6.64
CA ALA A 206 -0.58 32.35 -7.82
C ALA A 206 0.90 32.00 -8.04
N GLN A 207 1.42 31.06 -7.26
CA GLN A 207 2.81 30.60 -7.35
C GLN A 207 2.91 29.06 -7.40
N LYS A 208 3.92 28.58 -8.10
CA LYS A 208 4.23 27.14 -8.18
C LYS A 208 4.57 26.62 -6.77
N GLY A 209 3.98 25.48 -6.39
CA GLY A 209 4.20 24.87 -5.07
C GLY A 209 3.12 25.15 -4.04
N GLU A 210 2.10 25.97 -4.35
CA GLU A 210 0.91 26.04 -3.50
C GLU A 210 0.21 24.68 -3.45
N PHE A 211 -0.27 24.28 -2.29
CA PHE A 211 -0.84 22.96 -2.08
C PHE A 211 -2.12 22.97 -1.25
N LEU A 212 -3.02 22.04 -1.59
CA LEU A 212 -4.10 21.60 -0.73
C LEU A 212 -3.64 20.33 0.00
N GLN A 213 -3.78 20.29 1.32
CA GLN A 213 -3.37 19.17 2.17
C GLN A 213 -4.58 18.55 2.86
N VAL A 214 -4.63 17.22 2.87
CA VAL A 214 -5.70 16.43 3.50
C VAL A 214 -5.07 15.46 4.51
N ASP A 215 -5.55 15.50 5.76
CA ASP A 215 -5.30 14.47 6.79
C ASP A 215 -6.43 13.43 6.75
N LEU A 216 -6.10 12.21 6.35
CA LEU A 216 -7.01 11.07 6.24
C LEU A 216 -7.34 10.43 7.60
N SER A 217 -6.85 11.00 8.70
CA SER A 217 -6.97 10.55 10.11
C SER A 217 -6.24 9.25 10.45
N GLN A 218 -6.15 8.33 9.50
CA GLN A 218 -5.47 7.05 9.61
C GLN A 218 -4.67 6.74 8.35
N VAL A 219 -3.73 5.81 8.47
CA VAL A 219 -2.95 5.34 7.33
C VAL A 219 -3.90 4.63 6.36
N THR A 220 -3.92 5.10 5.11
CA THR A 220 -4.90 4.73 4.10
C THR A 220 -4.17 4.42 2.79
N TRP A 221 -4.67 3.46 2.02
CA TRP A 221 -4.24 3.24 0.65
C TRP A 221 -4.93 4.24 -0.26
N VAL A 222 -4.18 5.17 -0.83
CA VAL A 222 -4.71 6.18 -1.75
C VAL A 222 -4.38 5.76 -3.18
N THR A 223 -5.40 5.72 -4.02
CA THR A 223 -5.37 5.05 -5.33
C THR A 223 -5.59 6.05 -6.45
N HIS A 224 -6.37 7.11 -6.20
CA HIS A 224 -6.60 8.16 -7.17
C HIS A 224 -6.77 9.52 -6.49
N VAL A 225 -6.64 10.54 -7.31
CA VAL A 225 -7.11 11.89 -7.03
C VAL A 225 -8.04 12.33 -8.15
N ALA A 226 -9.16 12.95 -7.80
CA ALA A 226 -9.96 13.70 -8.74
C ALA A 226 -9.85 15.20 -8.43
N THR A 227 -9.77 16.02 -9.48
CA THR A 227 -9.74 17.47 -9.36
C THR A 227 -10.82 18.13 -10.22
N GLN A 228 -11.28 19.30 -9.77
CA GLN A 228 -12.18 20.21 -10.45
C GLN A 228 -11.68 21.65 -10.25
N GLY A 229 -12.04 22.52 -11.18
CA GLY A 229 -11.85 23.96 -11.06
C GLY A 229 -12.88 24.64 -10.16
N ARG A 230 -12.94 25.96 -10.25
CA ARG A 230 -13.92 26.78 -9.54
C ARG A 230 -15.37 26.41 -9.91
N PRO A 231 -16.30 26.24 -8.96
CA PRO A 231 -17.71 26.06 -9.30
C PRO A 231 -18.27 27.29 -10.03
N GLU A 232 -19.34 27.06 -10.77
CA GLU A 232 -20.13 28.14 -11.35
C GLU A 232 -20.68 29.07 -10.25
N MET A 233 -20.58 30.38 -10.48
CA MET A 233 -21.01 31.40 -9.53
C MET A 233 -22.17 32.21 -10.10
N THR A 234 -23.10 32.59 -9.23
CA THR A 234 -24.27 33.39 -9.58
C THR A 234 -23.97 34.87 -9.84
N SER A 235 -22.80 35.38 -9.41
CA SER A 235 -22.49 36.81 -9.38
C SER A 235 -21.28 37.25 -10.24
N ALA A 236 -20.49 36.31 -10.78
CA ALA A 236 -19.40 36.62 -11.72
C ALA A 236 -18.99 35.37 -12.53
N ASN A 237 -18.85 35.50 -13.85
CA ASN A 237 -18.40 34.41 -14.72
C ASN A 237 -16.86 34.31 -14.79
N LYS A 238 -16.17 34.30 -13.65
CA LYS A 238 -14.71 34.11 -13.61
C LYS A 238 -14.38 32.63 -13.51
N THR A 239 -13.62 32.11 -14.48
CA THR A 239 -13.23 30.71 -14.53
C THR A 239 -11.74 30.55 -14.18
N MET A 240 -11.44 29.62 -13.27
CA MET A 240 -10.11 29.41 -12.68
C MET A 240 -9.95 27.94 -12.31
N TRP A 241 -8.78 27.36 -12.55
CA TRP A 241 -8.47 25.96 -12.22
C TRP A 241 -6.98 25.67 -12.25
N ALA A 242 -6.55 24.61 -11.57
CA ALA A 242 -5.21 24.03 -11.73
C ALA A 242 -5.15 23.16 -13.00
N THR A 243 -4.10 23.32 -13.80
CA THR A 243 -3.90 22.59 -15.07
C THR A 243 -2.86 21.48 -14.94
N GLU A 244 -1.95 21.57 -13.97
CA GLU A 244 -0.96 20.54 -13.67
C GLU A 244 -0.66 20.53 -12.16
N TYR A 245 -0.40 19.35 -11.60
CA TYR A 245 -0.01 19.20 -10.21
C TYR A 245 0.90 17.98 -9.99
N THR A 246 1.57 17.93 -8.85
CA THR A 246 2.30 16.76 -8.34
C THR A 246 1.68 16.33 -7.02
N ILE A 247 2.00 15.12 -6.56
CA ILE A 247 1.52 14.61 -5.28
C ILE A 247 2.69 14.48 -4.32
N GLU A 248 2.52 14.96 -3.09
CA GLU A 248 3.37 14.60 -1.96
C GLU A 248 2.54 13.87 -0.91
N TYR A 249 3.14 12.93 -0.21
CA TYR A 249 2.45 12.14 0.81
C TYR A 249 3.35 11.87 2.01
N SER A 250 2.70 11.63 3.16
CA SER A 250 3.37 11.37 4.42
C SER A 250 2.55 10.44 5.31
N LEU A 251 3.24 9.62 6.11
CA LEU A 251 2.62 8.84 7.19
C LEU A 251 2.52 9.65 8.49
N THR A 252 3.41 10.63 8.69
CA THR A 252 3.59 11.34 9.98
C THR A 252 3.22 12.82 9.93
N GLY A 253 3.20 13.44 8.74
CA GLY A 253 2.96 14.86 8.54
C GLY A 253 4.24 15.72 8.51
N ASP A 254 5.36 15.18 8.97
CA ASP A 254 6.65 15.89 9.04
C ASP A 254 7.63 15.48 7.92
N GLN A 255 7.61 14.20 7.53
CA GLN A 255 8.48 13.65 6.50
C GLN A 255 7.68 13.39 5.23
N TRP A 256 8.00 14.10 4.15
CA TRP A 256 7.23 14.08 2.91
C TRP A 256 7.99 13.37 1.79
N GLN A 257 7.27 12.56 1.04
CA GLN A 257 7.74 11.90 -0.17
C GLN A 257 7.00 12.47 -1.38
N SER A 258 7.73 12.80 -2.44
CA SER A 258 7.11 13.17 -3.72
C SER A 258 6.81 11.93 -4.55
N TYR A 259 5.63 11.87 -5.16
CA TYR A 259 5.22 10.78 -6.03
C TYR A 259 6.07 10.72 -7.31
N GLN A 260 6.56 9.54 -7.66
CA GLN A 260 7.52 9.29 -8.75
C GLN A 260 6.90 8.42 -9.85
N ASP A 261 7.44 8.46 -11.06
CA ASP A 261 7.08 7.53 -12.12
C ASP A 261 7.84 6.19 -11.99
N GLU A 262 7.19 5.09 -12.38
CA GLU A 262 7.72 3.72 -12.32
C GLU A 262 8.77 3.42 -13.42
N ASN A 263 9.17 4.41 -14.21
CA ASN A 263 10.05 4.19 -15.35
C ASN A 263 11.49 4.01 -14.86
N GLY A 264 11.91 2.75 -14.74
CA GLY A 264 13.24 2.28 -14.32
C GLY A 264 14.44 2.72 -15.16
N VAL A 265 14.56 4.02 -15.44
CA VAL A 265 15.80 4.66 -15.87
C VAL A 265 16.17 5.64 -14.77
N ILE A 266 17.33 5.41 -14.18
CA ILE A 266 17.97 6.19 -13.11
C ILE A 266 17.87 7.70 -13.41
N LYS A 267 16.77 8.31 -12.95
CA LYS A 267 16.50 9.74 -12.73
C LYS A 267 15.09 9.82 -12.13
N VAL A 268 15.04 9.81 -10.79
CA VAL A 268 13.85 10.07 -9.97
C VAL A 268 13.21 11.37 -10.46
N ARG A 269 12.18 11.28 -11.31
CA ARG A 269 11.47 12.43 -11.85
C ARG A 269 10.09 12.47 -11.20
N THR A 270 9.86 13.49 -10.39
CA THR A 270 8.55 13.73 -9.80
C THR A 270 7.48 13.68 -10.89
N ARG A 271 6.49 12.81 -10.70
CA ARG A 271 5.43 12.61 -11.69
C ARG A 271 4.45 13.76 -11.64
N THR A 272 4.37 14.50 -12.74
CA THR A 272 3.38 15.56 -12.97
C THR A 272 2.11 14.94 -13.55
N PHE A 273 0.97 15.25 -12.92
CA PHE A 273 -0.35 14.86 -13.38
C PHE A 273 -1.02 16.00 -14.17
N PRO A 274 -1.70 15.68 -15.27
CA PRO A 274 -2.57 16.64 -15.93
C PRO A 274 -3.78 16.94 -15.04
N GLY A 275 -4.06 18.22 -14.83
CA GLY A 275 -5.23 18.71 -14.12
C GLY A 275 -6.38 19.05 -15.07
N ASN A 276 -7.12 20.11 -14.74
CA ASN A 276 -8.34 20.46 -15.43
C ASN A 276 -8.10 21.32 -16.68
N SER A 277 -8.95 21.17 -17.69
CA SER A 277 -9.04 22.03 -18.88
C SER A 277 -10.23 23.00 -18.84
N ASP A 278 -11.13 22.82 -17.88
CA ASP A 278 -12.28 23.67 -17.63
C ASP A 278 -12.63 23.68 -16.13
N ARG A 279 -13.71 24.35 -15.75
CA ARG A 279 -14.08 24.57 -14.34
C ARG A 279 -14.91 23.44 -13.71
N ASN A 280 -15.59 22.61 -14.52
CA ASN A 280 -16.66 21.71 -14.08
C ASN A 280 -16.33 20.22 -14.30
N THR A 281 -15.60 19.87 -15.36
CA THR A 281 -15.25 18.49 -15.67
C THR A 281 -14.33 17.94 -14.60
N VAL A 282 -14.72 16.81 -14.01
CA VAL A 282 -13.88 16.06 -13.08
C VAL A 282 -12.77 15.39 -13.88
N VAL A 283 -11.52 15.69 -13.52
CA VAL A 283 -10.35 14.97 -14.06
C VAL A 283 -9.84 14.04 -12.97
N LYS A 284 -9.77 12.74 -13.29
CA LYS A 284 -9.32 11.71 -12.36
C LYS A 284 -8.00 11.12 -12.83
N ASN A 285 -7.03 11.05 -11.92
CA ASN A 285 -5.72 10.46 -12.16
C ASN A 285 -5.48 9.31 -11.19
N GLU A 286 -4.98 8.20 -11.71
CA GLU A 286 -4.59 6.99 -10.96
C GLU A 286 -3.14 7.08 -10.48
N PHE A 287 -2.92 6.58 -9.27
CA PHE A 287 -1.60 6.30 -8.74
C PHE A 287 -1.22 4.86 -9.07
N SER A 288 -0.23 4.71 -9.96
CA SER A 288 0.46 3.46 -10.23
C SER A 288 1.98 3.72 -10.15
N PRO A 289 2.63 3.35 -9.02
CA PRO A 289 2.10 2.53 -7.93
C PRO A 289 1.10 3.30 -7.04
N VAL A 290 0.18 2.60 -6.35
CA VAL A 290 -0.68 3.24 -5.32
C VAL A 290 0.16 3.63 -4.10
N ILE A 291 -0.29 4.62 -3.34
CA ILE A 291 0.46 5.15 -2.19
C ILE A 291 -0.19 4.78 -0.86
N GLN A 292 0.61 4.55 0.17
CA GLN A 292 0.13 4.45 1.55
C GLN A 292 0.42 5.76 2.27
N ALA A 293 -0.62 6.44 2.76
CA ALA A 293 -0.49 7.78 3.32
C ALA A 293 -1.52 8.04 4.42
N ARG A 294 -1.15 8.86 5.41
CA ARG A 294 -2.13 9.56 6.25
C ARG A 294 -2.35 10.98 5.76
N TYR A 295 -1.30 11.65 5.31
CA TYR A 295 -1.35 13.00 4.78
C TYR A 295 -1.05 13.01 3.29
N VAL A 296 -1.87 13.73 2.52
CA VAL A 296 -1.68 13.90 1.08
C VAL A 296 -1.71 15.38 0.73
N ARG A 297 -0.76 15.83 -0.09
CA ARG A 297 -0.71 17.17 -0.69
C ARG A 297 -0.89 17.08 -2.20
N ILE A 298 -1.81 17.89 -2.72
CA ILE A 298 -1.96 18.16 -4.15
C ILE A 298 -1.22 19.47 -4.43
N VAL A 299 -0.01 19.38 -4.97
CA VAL A 299 0.92 20.50 -5.13
C VAL A 299 0.81 21.06 -6.54
N VAL A 300 0.26 22.26 -6.68
CA VAL A 300 -0.05 22.88 -7.97
C VAL A 300 1.23 23.32 -8.69
N GLN A 301 1.37 22.88 -9.94
CA GLN A 301 2.52 23.20 -10.78
C GLN A 301 2.19 24.25 -11.85
N ALA A 302 0.97 24.23 -12.38
CA ALA A 302 0.46 25.18 -13.37
C ALA A 302 -1.05 25.40 -13.22
N TRP A 303 -1.55 26.54 -13.70
CA TRP A 303 -2.95 26.95 -13.54
C TRP A 303 -3.43 27.85 -14.68
N TYR A 304 -4.75 27.94 -14.81
CA TYR A 304 -5.43 28.90 -15.67
C TYR A 304 -6.03 30.04 -14.83
N THR A 305 -5.64 31.28 -15.13
CA THR A 305 -6.04 32.52 -14.44
C THR A 305 -5.58 32.63 -12.98
N ASN A 306 -5.93 31.69 -12.10
CA ASN A 306 -5.47 31.63 -10.71
C ASN A 306 -5.55 30.19 -10.17
N ILE A 307 -4.89 29.91 -9.04
CA ILE A 307 -4.90 28.60 -8.38
C ILE A 307 -6.20 28.46 -7.59
N VAL A 308 -7.11 27.66 -8.15
CA VAL A 308 -8.38 27.29 -7.52
C VAL A 308 -8.59 25.80 -7.75
N MET A 309 -9.00 25.08 -6.70
CA MET A 309 -9.19 23.63 -6.79
C MET A 309 -10.32 23.14 -5.88
N ARG A 310 -11.04 22.16 -6.40
CA ARG A 310 -11.87 21.20 -5.68
C ARG A 310 -11.31 19.81 -5.93
N ALA A 311 -11.31 18.93 -4.94
CA ALA A 311 -10.70 17.62 -5.07
C ALA A 311 -11.39 16.54 -4.23
N GLU A 312 -11.20 15.28 -4.65
CA GLU A 312 -11.54 14.06 -3.91
C GLU A 312 -10.34 13.11 -3.98
N LEU A 313 -10.12 12.37 -2.90
CA LEU A 313 -9.17 11.28 -2.86
C LEU A 313 -9.94 9.96 -2.84
N TYR A 314 -9.41 8.95 -3.53
CA TYR A 314 -10.02 7.62 -3.56
C TYR A 314 -9.07 6.61 -2.97
N GLY A 315 -9.64 5.58 -2.34
CA GLY A 315 -8.83 4.59 -1.64
C GLY A 315 -9.63 3.68 -0.74
N CYS A 316 -8.92 2.91 0.07
CA CYS A 316 -9.49 2.08 1.14
C CYS A 316 -8.62 2.13 2.39
N GLU A 317 -9.20 1.74 3.51
CA GLU A 317 -8.48 1.62 4.79
C GLU A 317 -7.25 0.71 4.66
N GLY A 318 -6.20 1.09 5.39
CA GLY A 318 -4.85 0.53 5.40
C GLY A 318 -4.73 -0.90 5.91
#